data_AF-A0A9K3JA07-F1
#
_entry.id   AF-A0A9K3JA07-F1
#
_cell.length_a   1.000
_cell.length_b   1.000
_cell.length_c   1.000
_cell.angle_alpha   90.00
_cell.angle_beta   90.00
_cell.angle_gamma   90.00
#
_symmetry.space_group_name_H-M   'P 1'
#
loop_
_entity.id
_entity.type
_entity.pdbx_description
1 polymer ?
#
loop_
_entity_poly.entity_id
_entity_poly.type
_entity_poly.pdbx_seq_one_letter_code
_entity_poly.pdbx_strand_id
1 'polypeptide(L)'
;MQDEKVETVRDLLILLYTDPKQLENLLELKASSKRWVEIVRNAQASNGMFLYLNPRKSGVVLDVRRQLKALIVEPHLYTPAEAQNLVKFASEHLMALDYFEDETSLKKHLQSDHGFTSLPSITGGPPTTSSQVVVACLNNLNQTPFETSQSEQGKEKVPFDDEMIYATNYF
;
A
#
# COMPACT_ATOMS: atom_id res chain seq x y z
N MET A 1 -16.18 -17.68 -23.78
CA MET A 1 -15.10 -16.97 -23.09
C MET A 1 -15.76 -15.80 -22.43
N GLN A 2 -15.76 -15.75 -21.09
CA GLN A 2 -16.53 -14.75 -20.35
C GLN A 2 -15.94 -13.37 -20.64
N ASP A 3 -16.81 -12.43 -21.01
CA ASP A 3 -16.50 -11.01 -21.14
C ASP A 3 -16.07 -10.48 -19.78
N GLU A 4 -14.76 -10.50 -19.48
CA GLU A 4 -14.23 -9.71 -18.37
C GLU A 4 -14.44 -8.25 -18.74
N LYS A 5 -15.49 -7.67 -18.17
CA LYS A 5 -15.85 -6.27 -18.35
C LYS A 5 -15.52 -5.53 -17.07
N VAL A 6 -14.84 -4.40 -17.22
CA VAL A 6 -14.65 -3.44 -16.13
C VAL A 6 -15.96 -2.70 -15.95
N GLU A 7 -16.71 -3.03 -14.89
CA GLU A 7 -18.01 -2.41 -14.60
C GLU A 7 -17.95 -1.41 -13.45
N THR A 8 -17.02 -1.62 -12.51
CA THR A 8 -16.88 -0.80 -11.31
C THR A 8 -15.48 -0.21 -11.17
N VAL A 9 -15.34 0.81 -10.31
CA VAL A 9 -14.03 1.37 -9.91
C VAL A 9 -13.17 0.29 -9.25
N ARG A 10 -13.78 -0.64 -8.50
CA ARG A 10 -13.08 -1.79 -7.90
C ARG A 10 -12.42 -2.65 -8.97
N ASP A 11 -13.16 -3.04 -10.00
CA ASP A 11 -12.64 -3.92 -11.07
C ASP A 11 -11.49 -3.25 -11.81
N LEU A 12 -11.63 -1.95 -12.09
CA LEU A 12 -10.57 -1.15 -12.71
C LEU A 12 -9.32 -1.12 -11.84
N LEU A 13 -9.46 -0.86 -10.54
CA LEU A 13 -8.32 -0.80 -9.60
C LEU A 13 -7.66 -2.18 -9.43
N ILE A 14 -8.44 -3.25 -9.33
CA ILE A 14 -7.90 -4.61 -9.23
C ILE A 14 -7.07 -4.93 -10.46
N LEU A 15 -7.61 -4.72 -11.67
CA LEU A 15 -6.88 -4.97 -12.91
C LEU A 15 -5.67 -4.06 -13.08
N LEU A 16 -5.79 -2.77 -12.74
CA LEU A 16 -4.68 -1.82 -12.77
C LEU A 16 -3.47 -2.31 -11.97
N TYR A 17 -3.70 -2.99 -10.84
CA TYR A 17 -2.66 -3.43 -9.93
C TYR A 17 -2.20 -4.88 -10.14
N THR A 18 -3.01 -5.71 -10.80
CA THR A 18 -2.71 -7.13 -11.01
C THR A 18 -2.28 -7.42 -12.44
N ASP A 19 -2.98 -6.88 -13.44
CA ASP A 19 -2.65 -7.01 -14.86
C ASP A 19 -2.96 -5.70 -15.64
N PRO A 20 -2.06 -4.70 -15.55
CA PRO A 20 -2.24 -3.44 -16.27
C PRO A 20 -2.26 -3.61 -17.79
N LYS A 21 -1.58 -4.64 -18.34
CA LYS A 21 -1.57 -4.90 -19.79
C LYS A 21 -2.93 -5.39 -20.27
N GLN A 22 -3.58 -6.25 -19.50
CA GLN A 22 -4.95 -6.66 -19.77
C GLN A 22 -5.89 -5.47 -19.74
N LEU A 23 -5.75 -4.57 -18.76
CA LEU A 23 -6.54 -3.35 -18.67
C LEU A 23 -6.31 -2.41 -19.86
N GLU A 24 -5.07 -2.23 -20.31
CA GLU A 24 -4.75 -1.48 -21.54
C GLU A 24 -5.45 -2.06 -22.77
N ASN A 25 -5.43 -3.38 -22.93
CA ASN A 25 -6.08 -4.08 -24.04
C ASN A 25 -7.60 -3.93 -23.99
N LEU A 26 -8.20 -4.08 -22.80
CA LEU A 26 -9.65 -3.99 -22.58
C LEU A 26 -10.19 -2.58 -22.84
N LEU A 27 -9.45 -1.56 -22.43
CA LEU A 27 -9.81 -0.16 -22.68
C LEU A 27 -9.41 0.32 -24.08
N GLU A 28 -8.65 -0.47 -24.84
CA GLU A 28 -8.01 -0.07 -26.10
C GLU A 28 -7.18 1.22 -25.96
N LEU A 29 -6.53 1.39 -24.80
CA LEU A 29 -5.73 2.57 -24.46
C LEU A 29 -4.33 2.17 -24.06
N LYS A 30 -3.34 2.90 -24.56
CA LYS A 30 -1.96 2.77 -24.11
C LYS A 30 -1.76 3.48 -22.77
N ALA A 31 -0.90 2.94 -21.91
CA ALA A 31 -0.54 3.55 -20.62
C ALA A 31 0.04 4.96 -20.75
N SER A 32 0.67 5.27 -21.89
CA SER A 32 1.21 6.60 -22.19
C SER A 32 0.18 7.60 -22.69
N SER A 33 -1.06 7.17 -22.94
CA SER A 33 -2.11 8.05 -23.44
C SER A 33 -2.63 8.98 -22.35
N LYS A 34 -2.96 10.22 -22.71
CA LYS A 34 -3.54 11.20 -21.79
C LYS A 34 -4.82 10.69 -21.14
N ARG A 35 -5.66 10.00 -21.91
CA ARG A 35 -6.93 9.42 -21.43
C ARG A 35 -6.70 8.34 -20.38
N TRP A 36 -5.72 7.46 -20.57
CA TRP A 36 -5.35 6.46 -19.57
C TRP A 36 -4.94 7.11 -18.25
N VAL A 37 -4.00 8.07 -18.31
CA VAL A 37 -3.50 8.78 -17.13
C VAL A 37 -4.64 9.46 -16.37
N GLU A 38 -5.58 10.07 -17.08
CA GLU A 38 -6.76 10.68 -16.47
C GLU A 38 -7.70 9.68 -15.80
N ILE A 39 -7.98 8.53 -16.46
CA ILE A 39 -8.80 7.46 -15.89
C ILE A 39 -8.17 6.91 -14.61
N VAL A 40 -6.89 6.56 -14.65
CA VAL A 40 -6.15 6.02 -13.50
C VAL A 40 -6.14 7.04 -12.36
N ARG A 41 -5.83 8.30 -12.65
CA ARG A 41 -5.83 9.36 -11.65
C ARG A 41 -7.20 9.53 -11.01
N ASN A 42 -8.28 9.52 -11.80
CA ASN A 42 -9.63 9.69 -11.28
C ASN A 42 -10.05 8.49 -10.42
N ALA A 43 -9.70 7.26 -10.82
CA ALA A 43 -9.96 6.07 -10.02
C ALA A 43 -9.19 6.08 -8.69
N GLN A 44 -7.91 6.48 -8.73
CA GLN A 44 -7.06 6.62 -7.54
C GLN A 44 -7.43 7.82 -6.65
N ALA A 45 -8.25 8.75 -7.14
CA ALA A 45 -8.79 9.86 -6.36
C ALA A 45 -10.12 9.50 -5.67
N SER A 46 -10.65 8.29 -5.90
CA SER A 46 -11.85 7.83 -5.19
C SER A 46 -11.54 7.59 -3.71
N ASN A 47 -12.58 7.69 -2.88
CA ASN A 47 -12.49 7.46 -1.43
C ASN A 47 -12.57 5.97 -1.05
N GLY A 48 -12.46 5.09 -2.04
CA GLY A 48 -12.59 3.66 -1.86
C GLY A 48 -11.54 3.08 -0.91
N MET A 49 -11.90 1.99 -0.24
CA MET A 49 -11.04 1.30 0.71
C MET A 49 -11.14 -0.20 0.52
N PHE A 50 -10.02 -0.89 0.71
CA PHE A 50 -9.95 -2.34 0.74
C PHE A 50 -9.74 -2.82 2.18
N LEU A 51 -10.56 -3.78 2.60
CA LEU A 51 -10.48 -4.40 3.92
C LEU A 51 -10.03 -5.85 3.74
N TYR A 52 -9.01 -6.22 4.52
CA TYR A 52 -8.70 -7.61 4.80
C TYR A 52 -8.94 -7.87 6.29
N LEU A 53 -9.76 -8.87 6.61
CA LEU A 53 -9.90 -9.39 7.97
C LEU A 53 -9.40 -10.84 7.99
N ASN A 54 -8.49 -11.13 8.91
CA ASN A 54 -8.07 -12.49 9.19
C ASN A 54 -9.11 -13.19 10.11
N PRO A 55 -9.05 -14.52 10.26
CA PRO A 55 -9.98 -15.26 11.13
C PRO A 55 -9.95 -14.86 12.60
N ARG A 56 -8.90 -14.17 13.06
CA ARG A 56 -8.75 -13.65 14.43
C ARG A 56 -9.28 -12.22 14.56
N LYS A 57 -10.13 -11.76 13.63
CA LYS A 57 -10.70 -10.40 13.60
C LYS A 57 -9.65 -9.28 13.61
N SER A 58 -8.42 -9.59 13.23
CA SER A 58 -7.40 -8.59 12.99
C SER A 58 -7.29 -8.34 11.51
N GLY A 59 -6.95 -7.13 11.11
CA GLY A 59 -7.06 -6.76 9.71
C GLY A 59 -6.31 -5.52 9.33
N VAL A 60 -6.34 -5.27 8.03
CA VAL A 60 -5.69 -4.15 7.38
C VAL A 60 -6.71 -3.43 6.54
N VAL A 61 -6.68 -2.10 6.60
CA VAL A 61 -7.40 -1.25 5.68
C VAL A 61 -6.39 -0.56 4.78
N LEU A 62 -6.53 -0.78 3.47
CA LEU A 62 -5.76 -0.11 2.44
C LEU A 62 -6.66 0.92 1.73
N ASP A 63 -6.11 2.04 1.29
CA ASP A 63 -6.80 2.91 0.34
C ASP A 63 -6.71 2.39 -1.10
N VAL A 64 -7.40 3.08 -2.02
CA VAL A 64 -7.35 2.77 -3.46
C VAL A 64 -5.96 2.82 -4.09
N ARG A 65 -4.96 3.41 -3.41
CA ARG A 65 -3.56 3.44 -3.84
C ARG A 65 -2.73 2.33 -3.18
N ARG A 66 -3.37 1.41 -2.46
CA ARG A 66 -2.76 0.33 -1.67
C ARG A 66 -1.94 0.83 -0.49
N GLN A 67 -2.18 2.05 -0.02
CA GLN A 67 -1.50 2.61 1.15
C GLN A 67 -2.25 2.21 2.42
N LEU A 68 -1.49 1.86 3.46
CA LEU A 68 -2.04 1.51 4.76
C LEU A 68 -2.77 2.72 5.37
N LYS A 69 -4.08 2.58 5.60
CA LYS A 69 -4.92 3.58 6.27
C LYS A 69 -5.20 3.27 7.72
N ALA A 70 -5.39 2.00 8.04
CA ALA A 70 -5.62 1.54 9.40
C ALA A 70 -5.18 0.09 9.57
N LEU A 71 -4.78 -0.24 10.80
CA LEU A 71 -4.58 -1.61 11.23
C LEU A 71 -5.65 -1.91 12.28
N ILE A 72 -6.50 -2.90 12.00
CA ILE A 72 -7.50 -3.37 12.93
C ILE A 72 -6.81 -4.41 13.80
N VAL A 73 -6.40 -3.99 14.99
CA VAL A 73 -5.70 -4.86 15.94
C VAL A 73 -6.60 -5.06 17.15
N GLU A 74 -6.88 -6.32 17.47
CA GLU A 74 -7.33 -6.64 18.81
C GLU A 74 -6.16 -6.35 19.77
N PRO A 75 -6.35 -5.47 20.78
CA PRO A 75 -5.28 -5.10 21.68
C PRO A 75 -4.68 -6.38 22.27
N HIS A 76 -3.35 -6.47 22.26
CA HIS A 76 -2.50 -7.54 22.82
C HIS A 76 -2.00 -8.66 21.89
N LEU A 77 -2.30 -8.65 20.58
CA LEU A 77 -2.01 -9.83 19.73
C LEU A 77 -1.05 -9.62 18.54
N TYR A 78 -0.49 -8.44 18.30
CA TYR A 78 0.34 -8.19 17.11
C TYR A 78 1.76 -7.71 17.41
N THR A 79 2.72 -8.44 16.84
CA THR A 79 4.08 -7.96 16.62
C THR A 79 4.15 -7.13 15.33
N PRO A 80 5.13 -6.20 15.19
CA PRO A 80 5.36 -5.49 13.94
C PRO A 80 5.55 -6.41 12.72
N ALA A 81 6.18 -7.57 12.91
CA ALA A 81 6.41 -8.54 11.84
C ALA A 81 5.09 -9.17 11.34
N GLU A 82 4.18 -9.53 12.24
CA GLU A 82 2.87 -10.08 11.87
C GLU A 82 2.01 -9.04 11.14
N ALA A 83 2.04 -7.78 11.59
CA ALA A 83 1.32 -6.70 10.95
C ALA A 83 1.86 -6.43 9.53
N GLN A 84 3.17 -6.48 9.34
CA GLN A 84 3.77 -6.39 8.01
C GLN A 84 3.36 -7.54 7.09
N ASN A 85 3.35 -8.77 7.60
CA ASN A 85 2.90 -9.92 6.83
C ASN A 85 1.43 -9.78 6.38
N LEU A 86 0.56 -9.23 7.24
CA LEU A 86 -0.82 -8.91 6.84
C LEU A 86 -0.87 -7.86 5.73
N VAL A 87 -0.14 -6.75 5.89
CA VAL A 87 -0.16 -5.66 4.90
C VAL A 87 0.36 -6.18 3.55
N LYS A 88 1.43 -6.96 3.57
CA LYS A 88 2.00 -7.62 2.39
C LYS A 88 0.97 -8.54 1.72
N PHE A 89 0.39 -9.46 2.50
CA PHE A 89 -0.64 -10.38 2.00
C PHE A 89 -1.80 -9.62 1.35
N ALA A 90 -2.35 -8.62 2.05
CA ALA A 90 -3.45 -7.80 1.58
C ALA A 90 -3.12 -7.05 0.28
N SER A 91 -1.88 -6.57 0.15
CA SER A 91 -1.41 -5.83 -1.03
C SER A 91 -1.22 -6.74 -2.25
N GLU A 92 -0.83 -8.00 -2.03
CA GLU A 92 -0.62 -9.00 -3.07
C GLU A 92 -1.92 -9.67 -3.53
N HIS A 93 -2.95 -9.74 -2.67
CA HIS A 93 -4.16 -10.55 -2.90
C HIS A 93 -5.44 -9.71 -2.94
N LEU A 94 -5.45 -8.57 -3.65
CA LEU A 94 -6.56 -7.60 -3.69
C LEU A 94 -7.93 -8.20 -4.06
N MET A 95 -7.98 -9.26 -4.86
CA MET A 95 -9.24 -9.93 -5.22
C MET A 95 -9.92 -10.57 -4.01
N ALA A 96 -9.15 -10.96 -2.99
CA ALA A 96 -9.66 -11.54 -1.76
C ALA A 96 -10.08 -10.48 -0.72
N LEU A 97 -9.97 -9.19 -1.05
CA LEU A 97 -10.33 -8.09 -0.16
C LEU A 97 -11.74 -7.61 -0.44
N ASP A 98 -12.42 -7.26 0.64
CA ASP A 98 -13.70 -6.57 0.61
C ASP A 98 -13.47 -5.11 0.22
N TYR A 99 -14.30 -4.60 -0.69
CA TYR A 99 -14.21 -3.23 -1.17
C TYR A 99 -15.36 -2.39 -0.63
N PHE A 100 -15.04 -1.19 -0.18
CA PHE A 100 -15.99 -0.21 0.31
C PHE A 100 -15.83 1.09 -0.47
N GLU A 101 -16.94 1.72 -0.85
CA GLU A 101 -16.94 2.96 -1.63
C GLU A 101 -16.35 4.14 -0.86
N ASP A 102 -16.49 4.15 0.47
CA ASP A 102 -15.98 5.17 1.36
C ASP A 102 -15.80 4.66 2.81
N GLU A 103 -15.15 5.48 3.63
CA GLU A 103 -14.86 5.21 5.05
C GLU A 103 -16.14 5.05 5.90
N THR A 104 -17.23 5.70 5.54
CA THR A 104 -18.52 5.59 6.26
C THR A 104 -19.13 4.22 6.05
N SER A 105 -19.12 3.71 4.81
CA SER A 105 -19.58 2.36 4.48
C SER A 105 -18.76 1.30 5.21
N LEU A 106 -17.42 1.46 5.22
CA LEU A 106 -16.51 0.59 5.98
C LEU A 106 -16.83 0.61 7.49
N LYS A 107 -16.97 1.79 8.09
CA LYS A 107 -17.30 1.93 9.53
C LYS A 107 -18.60 1.24 9.88
N LYS A 108 -19.63 1.40 9.05
CA LYS A 108 -20.93 0.77 9.25
C LYS A 108 -20.80 -0.75 9.25
N HIS A 109 -20.05 -1.32 8.30
CA HIS A 109 -19.81 -2.76 8.23
C HIS A 109 -19.04 -3.29 9.45
N LEU A 110 -17.98 -2.59 9.86
CA LEU A 110 -17.19 -2.99 11.05
C LEU A 110 -18.02 -2.93 12.35
N GLN A 111 -18.95 -1.98 12.44
CA GLN A 111 -19.88 -1.87 13.57
C GLN A 111 -20.95 -2.96 13.57
N SER A 112 -21.52 -3.28 12.41
CA SER A 112 -22.62 -4.26 12.30
C SER A 112 -22.14 -5.70 12.44
N ASP A 113 -21.03 -6.05 11.79
CA ASP A 113 -20.67 -7.46 11.57
C ASP A 113 -19.63 -7.94 12.58
N HIS A 114 -18.86 -7.02 13.15
CA HIS A 114 -17.68 -7.37 13.94
C HIS A 114 -17.60 -6.68 15.31
N GLY A 115 -18.50 -5.74 15.60
CA GLY A 115 -18.58 -5.07 16.90
C GLY A 115 -17.43 -4.10 17.17
N PHE A 116 -16.75 -3.61 16.13
CA PHE A 116 -15.73 -2.58 16.30
C PHE A 116 -16.40 -1.22 16.52
N THR A 117 -16.02 -0.51 17.58
CA THR A 117 -16.61 0.80 17.92
C THR A 117 -15.95 1.96 17.17
N SER A 118 -14.72 1.79 16.68
CA SER A 118 -13.98 2.82 15.93
C SER A 118 -12.80 2.23 15.15
N LEU A 119 -12.48 2.84 14.00
CA LEU A 119 -11.21 2.60 13.32
C LEU A 119 -10.11 3.39 14.03
N PRO A 120 -8.94 2.79 14.34
CA PRO A 120 -7.81 3.55 14.81
C PRO A 120 -7.30 4.44 13.67
N SER A 121 -7.62 5.73 13.73
CA SER A 121 -7.02 6.73 12.85
C SER A 121 -5.56 6.97 13.25
N ILE A 122 -4.68 7.12 12.25
CA ILE A 122 -3.23 7.34 12.41
C ILE A 122 -2.91 8.73 13.03
N THR A 123 -3.92 9.54 13.39
CA THR A 123 -3.72 10.95 13.73
C THR A 123 -3.22 11.18 15.16
N GLY A 124 -1.90 11.35 15.30
CA GLY A 124 -1.22 12.33 16.18
C GLY A 124 -1.34 12.23 17.71
N GLY A 125 -2.06 11.25 18.26
CA GLY A 125 -2.17 11.06 19.70
C GLY A 125 -0.92 10.42 20.34
N PRO A 126 -0.75 10.52 21.68
CA PRO A 126 0.32 9.80 22.38
C PRO A 126 0.23 8.29 22.09
N PRO A 127 1.34 7.62 21.74
CA PRO A 127 1.29 6.28 21.19
C PRO A 127 0.90 5.25 22.25
N THR A 128 -0.31 4.72 22.13
CA THR A 128 -0.69 3.43 22.75
C THR A 128 0.02 2.28 22.02
N THR A 129 0.22 1.12 22.65
CA THR A 129 0.95 -0.04 22.07
C THR A 129 0.54 -0.39 20.63
N SER A 130 -0.76 -0.33 20.30
CA SER A 130 -1.27 -0.53 18.93
C SER A 130 -0.73 0.52 17.94
N SER A 131 -0.67 1.78 18.36
CA SER A 131 -0.13 2.89 17.56
C SER A 131 1.37 2.71 17.27
N GLN A 132 2.15 2.13 18.18
CA GLN A 132 3.58 1.87 17.96
C GLN A 132 3.80 0.81 16.87
N VAL A 133 2.98 -0.24 16.85
CA VAL A 133 3.00 -1.27 15.80
C VAL A 133 2.68 -0.65 14.44
N VAL A 134 1.67 0.22 14.38
CA VAL A 134 1.29 0.93 13.14
C VAL A 134 2.42 1.84 12.65
N VAL A 135 3.02 2.64 13.53
CA VAL A 135 4.15 3.52 13.19
C VAL A 135 5.35 2.72 12.70
N ALA A 136 5.68 1.60 13.36
CA ALA A 136 6.75 0.72 12.93
C ALA A 136 6.48 0.09 11.55
N CYS A 137 5.22 -0.26 11.24
CA CYS A 137 4.86 -0.77 9.92
C CYS A 137 5.02 0.31 8.84
N LEU A 138 4.53 1.53 9.07
CA LEU A 138 4.62 2.64 8.13
C LEU A 138 6.07 3.06 7.84
N ASN A 139 6.91 3.17 8.86
CA ASN A 139 8.31 3.55 8.71
C ASN A 139 9.09 2.56 7.84
N ASN A 140 8.74 1.27 7.92
CA ASN A 140 9.34 0.23 7.09
C ASN A 140 8.70 0.16 5.69
N LEU A 141 7.40 0.45 5.55
CA LEU A 141 6.73 0.49 4.23
C LEU A 141 7.25 1.64 3.35
N ASN A 142 7.63 2.76 3.96
CA ASN A 142 8.21 3.90 3.28
C ASN A 142 9.64 3.63 2.73
N GLN A 143 10.19 2.42 2.92
CA GLN A 143 11.44 1.97 2.31
C GLN A 143 11.26 1.31 0.92
N THR A 144 10.15 1.60 0.23
CA THR A 144 9.82 1.40 -1.22
C THR A 144 9.30 0.03 -1.70
N PRO A 145 8.50 0.02 -2.80
CA PRO A 145 9.09 -0.20 -4.12
C PRO A 145 8.47 0.68 -5.23
N PHE A 146 9.24 1.65 -5.71
CA PHE A 146 9.16 2.09 -7.11
C PHE A 146 10.58 2.40 -7.58
N GLU A 147 11.45 1.41 -7.53
CA GLU A 147 12.66 1.44 -8.35
C GLU A 147 12.32 0.76 -9.68
N THR A 148 11.98 1.59 -10.67
CA THR A 148 12.13 1.22 -12.07
C THR A 148 13.55 0.72 -12.28
N SER A 149 13.68 -0.56 -12.59
CA SER A 149 14.92 -1.14 -13.10
C SER A 149 15.35 -0.41 -14.36
N GLN A 150 16.38 0.42 -14.26
CA GLN A 150 17.29 0.76 -15.34
C GLN A 150 18.67 1.08 -14.76
N SER A 151 19.65 0.21 -14.94
CA SER A 151 20.76 0.49 -15.86
C SER A 151 21.93 -0.49 -15.66
N GLU A 152 22.25 -1.11 -16.78
CA GLU A 152 23.48 -1.75 -17.25
C GLU A 152 24.70 -1.94 -16.33
N GLN A 153 25.09 -3.21 -16.28
CA GLN A 153 26.44 -3.76 -16.33
C GLN A 153 27.56 -2.78 -16.75
N GLY A 154 28.49 -2.52 -15.83
CA GLY A 154 29.80 -1.93 -16.12
C GLY A 154 30.83 -2.44 -15.11
N LYS A 155 31.73 -3.33 -15.57
CA LYS A 155 32.89 -3.84 -14.83
C LYS A 155 33.85 -2.69 -14.51
N GLU A 156 34.56 -2.73 -13.38
CA GLU A 156 36.04 -2.77 -13.30
C GLU A 156 36.54 -2.57 -11.85
N LYS A 157 37.72 -3.16 -11.56
CA LYS A 157 38.35 -3.35 -10.24
C LYS A 157 39.17 -2.12 -9.81
N VAL A 158 39.09 -1.76 -8.51
CA VAL A 158 40.17 -1.50 -7.49
C VAL A 158 41.53 -0.97 -8.02
N PRO A 159 42.24 0.02 -7.40
CA PRO A 159 42.43 0.15 -5.93
C PRO A 159 42.34 1.54 -5.29
N PHE A 160 42.26 1.46 -3.96
CA PHE A 160 42.52 2.50 -2.97
C PHE A 160 43.87 3.20 -3.15
N ASP A 161 43.88 4.52 -2.94
CA ASP A 161 45.07 5.25 -2.50
C ASP A 161 44.71 6.11 -1.27
N ASP A 162 45.49 5.88 -0.21
CA ASP A 162 45.54 6.63 1.04
C ASP A 162 46.29 7.94 0.78
N GLU A 163 45.67 9.10 1.03
CA GLU A 163 46.40 10.37 1.09
C GLU A 163 46.04 11.15 2.36
N MET A 164 47.03 11.24 3.25
CA MET A 164 47.04 11.99 4.51
C MET A 164 46.77 13.47 4.27
N ILE A 165 45.78 14.03 4.97
CA ILE A 165 45.60 15.48 5.09
C ILE A 165 46.12 15.93 6.46
N TYR A 166 47.33 16.47 6.51
CA TYR A 166 47.75 17.37 7.58
C TYR A 166 47.64 18.81 7.07
N ALA A 167 46.75 19.60 7.66
CA ALA A 167 46.72 21.04 7.49
C ALA A 167 46.75 21.73 8.86
N THR A 168 47.94 22.20 9.17
CA THR A 168 48.32 23.10 10.28
C THR A 168 47.67 24.47 10.09
N ASN A 169 47.16 25.08 11.17
CA ASN A 169 46.99 26.53 11.26
C ASN A 169 47.01 26.98 12.72
N TYR A 170 48.12 27.61 13.14
CA TYR A 170 48.16 28.56 14.25
C TYR A 170 49.25 29.59 13.96
N PHE A 171 48.84 30.82 13.71
CA PHE A 171 49.55 32.05 14.05
C PHE A 171 48.51 33.10 14.45
#